data_AF-A0A0K2RAE2-F1
#
_entry.id   AF-A0A0K2RAE2-F1
#
_cell.length_a   1.000
_cell.length_b   1.000
_cell.length_c   1.000
_cell.angle_alpha   90.00
_cell.angle_beta   90.00
_cell.angle_gamma   90.00
#
_symmetry.space_group_name_H-M   'P 1'
#
loop_
_entity.id
_entity.type
_entity.pdbx_description
1 polymer ?
#
loop_
_entity_poly.entity_id
_entity_poly.type
_entity_poly.pdbx_seq_one_letter_code
_entity_poly.pdbx_strand_id
1 'polypeptide(L)'
;MSPGYDSTPVDPEDATAFVDGVSFDTKLQVYEAESNAISAVQGEFMSAIGAGEITVFDLARHGVLEALHQHSYSPIWKWAGKIRTREVTIGVARS
;
A
#
# COMPACT_ATOMS: atom_id res chain seq x y z
N MET A 1 9.68 -25.73 12.42
CA MET A 1 9.00 -25.44 11.15
C MET A 1 8.74 -23.95 11.13
N SER A 2 9.30 -23.21 10.19
CA SER A 2 8.95 -21.79 10.02
C SER A 2 7.49 -21.71 9.58
N PRO A 3 6.71 -20.73 10.06
CA PRO A 3 5.34 -20.55 9.59
C PRO A 3 5.32 -20.44 8.06
N GLY A 4 4.30 -21.01 7.42
CA GLY A 4 3.99 -20.67 6.04
C GLY A 4 3.68 -19.18 5.91
N TYR A 5 3.70 -18.65 4.69
CA TYR A 5 3.32 -17.26 4.41
C TYR A 5 1.91 -16.93 4.96
N ASP A 6 1.01 -17.91 4.94
CA ASP A 6 -0.37 -17.86 5.47
C ASP A 6 -0.46 -17.64 6.99
N SER A 7 0.58 -18.05 7.72
CA SER A 7 0.62 -18.10 9.18
C SER A 7 1.70 -17.19 9.75
N THR A 8 2.37 -16.40 8.90
CA THR A 8 3.44 -15.50 9.34
C THR A 8 2.82 -14.35 10.14
N PRO A 9 3.18 -14.18 11.43
CA PRO A 9 2.65 -13.10 12.24
C PRO A 9 3.06 -11.73 11.70
N VAL A 10 2.24 -10.70 11.97
CA VAL A 10 2.62 -9.31 11.70
C VAL A 10 3.78 -8.90 12.62
N ASP A 11 4.77 -8.21 12.07
CA ASP A 11 5.88 -7.69 12.86
C ASP A 11 5.40 -6.55 13.77
N PRO A 12 5.84 -6.45 15.03
CA PRO A 12 5.39 -5.39 15.94
C PRO A 12 5.62 -3.97 15.39
N GLU A 13 6.67 -3.77 14.60
CA GLU A 13 6.92 -2.49 13.94
C GLU A 13 5.85 -2.14 12.91
N ASP A 14 5.41 -3.11 12.11
CA ASP A 14 4.32 -2.94 11.14
C ASP A 14 3.01 -2.64 11.87
N ALA A 15 2.75 -3.34 12.99
CA ALA A 15 1.56 -3.12 13.80
C ALA A 15 1.45 -1.68 14.33
N THR A 16 2.58 -1.03 14.68
CA THR A 16 2.57 0.39 15.09
C THR A 16 2.27 1.36 13.95
N ALA A 17 2.51 0.94 12.71
CA ALA A 17 2.31 1.74 11.51
C ALA A 17 0.88 1.67 10.97
N PHE A 18 0.03 0.76 11.47
CA PHE A 18 -1.37 0.72 11.12
C PHE A 18 -2.12 1.94 11.65
N VAL A 19 -3.17 2.34 10.91
CA VAL A 19 -4.11 3.38 11.38
C VAL A 19 -4.83 2.93 12.65
N ASP A 20 -5.28 3.89 13.45
CA ASP A 20 -5.88 3.57 14.73
C ASP A 20 -7.18 2.78 14.55
N GLY A 21 -7.31 1.67 15.28
CA GLY A 21 -8.45 0.75 15.16
C GLY A 21 -8.28 -0.35 14.11
N VAL A 22 -7.17 -0.38 13.37
CA VAL A 22 -6.84 -1.45 12.43
C VAL A 22 -5.75 -2.35 13.02
N SER A 23 -5.98 -3.66 12.96
CA SER A 23 -5.03 -4.68 13.41
C SER A 23 -5.22 -5.96 12.60
N PHE A 24 -4.12 -6.66 12.37
CA PHE A 24 -4.11 -7.95 11.68
C PHE A 24 -3.22 -8.93 12.46
N ASP A 25 -3.62 -10.20 12.48
CA ASP A 25 -2.88 -11.26 13.15
C ASP A 25 -1.75 -11.80 12.26
N THR A 26 -1.99 -11.87 10.95
CA THR A 26 -1.05 -12.46 9.99
C THR A 26 -0.75 -11.54 8.81
N LYS A 27 0.43 -11.72 8.21
CA LYS A 27 0.84 -11.02 6.98
C LYS A 27 -0.09 -11.31 5.80
N LEU A 28 -0.74 -12.47 5.78
CA LEU A 28 -1.75 -12.80 4.78
C LEU A 28 -2.96 -11.86 4.89
N GLN A 29 -3.46 -11.61 6.11
CA GLN A 29 -4.59 -10.70 6.31
C GLN A 29 -4.23 -9.26 5.89
N VAL A 30 -3.00 -8.81 6.18
CA VAL A 30 -2.50 -7.51 5.70
C VAL A 30 -2.53 -7.47 4.17
N TYR A 31 -1.95 -8.49 3.52
CA TYR A 31 -1.92 -8.59 2.06
C TYR A 31 -3.33 -8.59 1.44
N GLU A 32 -4.26 -9.35 2.00
CA GLU A 32 -5.65 -9.39 1.53
C GLU A 32 -6.34 -8.03 1.66
N ALA A 33 -6.14 -7.34 2.78
CA ALA A 33 -6.66 -5.99 2.97
C ALA A 33 -6.10 -5.00 1.95
N GLU A 34 -4.78 -5.03 1.71
CA GLU A 34 -4.12 -4.19 0.70
C GLU A 34 -4.63 -4.50 -0.71
N SER A 35 -4.73 -5.78 -1.07
CA SER A 35 -5.21 -6.21 -2.39
C SER A 35 -6.64 -5.73 -2.66
N ASN A 36 -7.52 -5.81 -1.66
CA ASN A 36 -8.89 -5.32 -1.75
C ASN A 36 -8.95 -3.80 -1.93
N ALA A 37 -8.15 -3.05 -1.15
CA ALA A 37 -8.09 -1.59 -1.26
C ALA A 37 -7.54 -1.13 -2.62
N ILE A 38 -6.46 -1.76 -3.09
CA ILE A 38 -5.88 -1.48 -4.42
C ILE A 38 -6.89 -1.78 -5.52
N SER A 39 -7.60 -2.90 -5.45
CA SER A 39 -8.60 -3.30 -6.44
C SER A 39 -9.76 -2.28 -6.53
N ALA A 40 -10.20 -1.73 -5.40
CA ALA A 40 -11.22 -0.68 -5.37
C ALA A 40 -10.73 0.60 -6.07
N VAL A 41 -9.54 1.09 -5.71
CA VAL A 41 -8.95 2.30 -6.30
C VAL A 41 -8.65 2.11 -7.78
N GLN A 42 -8.22 0.92 -8.19
CA GLN A 42 -8.01 0.60 -9.60
C GLN A 42 -9.31 0.78 -10.41
N GLY A 43 -10.45 0.33 -9.88
CA GLY A 43 -11.74 0.53 -10.52
C GLY A 43 -12.06 2.01 -10.76
N GLU A 44 -11.88 2.84 -9.74
CA GLU A 44 -12.12 4.29 -9.81
C GLU A 44 -11.23 4.98 -10.85
N PHE A 45 -9.93 4.68 -10.84
CA PHE A 45 -8.99 5.27 -11.79
C PHE A 45 -9.24 4.82 -13.23
N MET A 46 -9.59 3.56 -13.44
CA MET A 46 -9.94 3.06 -14.78
C MET A 46 -11.23 3.72 -15.31
N SER A 47 -12.21 3.97 -14.43
CA SER A 47 -13.40 4.75 -14.79
C SER A 47 -13.06 6.19 -15.16
N ALA A 48 -12.22 6.87 -14.38
CA ALA A 48 -11.79 8.24 -14.66
C ALA A 48 -10.99 8.36 -15.98
N ILE A 49 -10.13 7.36 -16.29
CA ILE A 49 -9.44 7.28 -17.59
C ILE A 49 -10.44 7.11 -18.73
N GLY A 50 -11.43 6.21 -18.56
CA GLY A 50 -12.48 5.98 -19.56
C GLY A 50 -13.35 7.22 -19.82
N ALA A 51 -13.56 8.05 -18.80
CA ALA A 51 -14.26 9.33 -18.89
C ALA A 51 -13.39 10.48 -19.44
N GLY A 52 -12.08 10.27 -19.58
CA GLY A 52 -11.13 11.30 -20.03
C GLY A 52 -10.81 12.35 -18.95
N GLU A 53 -11.13 12.09 -17.69
CA GLU A 53 -10.89 12.98 -16.56
C GLU A 53 -9.41 12.99 -16.14
N ILE A 54 -8.73 11.84 -16.33
CA ILE A 54 -7.29 11.69 -16.14
C ILE A 54 -6.69 10.96 -17.35
N THR A 55 -5.46 11.34 -17.72
CA THR A 55 -4.69 10.64 -18.74
C THR A 55 -3.69 9.66 -18.12
N VAL A 56 -3.21 8.70 -18.90
CA VAL A 56 -2.13 7.79 -18.47
C VAL A 56 -0.86 8.56 -18.10
N PHE A 57 -0.59 9.70 -18.74
CA PHE A 57 0.56 10.55 -18.43
C PHE A 57 0.41 11.27 -17.09
N ASP A 58 -0.82 11.54 -16.65
CA ASP A 58 -1.07 12.17 -15.36
C ASP A 58 -0.66 11.25 -14.21
N LEU A 59 -0.72 9.93 -14.40
CA LEU A 59 -0.26 8.93 -13.42
C LEU A 59 1.22 9.04 -13.07
N ALA A 60 2.04 9.57 -13.98
CA ALA A 60 3.46 9.78 -13.76
C ALA A 60 3.78 11.08 -13.01
N ARG A 61 2.78 11.94 -12.75
CA ARG A 61 2.98 13.17 -11.99
C ARG A 61 3.10 12.85 -10.50
N HIS A 62 4.05 13.50 -9.84
CA HIS A 62 4.36 13.25 -8.44
C HIS A 62 3.13 13.31 -7.51
N GLY A 63 2.34 14.39 -7.60
CA GLY A 63 1.13 14.52 -6.76
C GLY A 63 0.03 13.51 -7.07
N VAL A 64 -0.04 12.99 -8.31
CA VAL A 64 -0.99 11.92 -8.66
C VAL A 64 -0.52 10.59 -8.10
N LEU A 65 0.78 10.31 -8.12
CA LEU A 65 1.34 9.12 -7.50
C LEU A 65 1.16 9.12 -5.98
N GLU A 66 1.38 10.26 -5.32
CA GLU A 66 1.12 10.43 -3.88
C GLU A 66 -0.37 10.23 -3.57
N ALA A 67 -1.26 10.82 -4.37
CA ALA A 67 -2.70 10.64 -4.22
C ALA A 67 -3.12 9.18 -4.45
N LEU A 68 -2.64 8.53 -5.50
CA LEU A 68 -2.92 7.12 -5.78
C LEU A 68 -2.48 6.25 -4.60
N HIS A 69 -1.26 6.47 -4.10
CA HIS A 69 -0.75 5.76 -2.94
C HIS A 69 -1.57 6.07 -1.67
N GLN A 70 -2.00 7.31 -1.46
CA GLN A 70 -2.86 7.68 -0.34
C GLN A 70 -4.18 6.90 -0.39
N HIS A 71 -4.87 6.90 -1.53
CA HIS A 71 -6.17 6.24 -1.67
C HIS A 71 -6.04 4.72 -1.48
N SER A 72 -5.01 4.10 -2.04
CA SER A 72 -4.82 2.64 -1.94
C SER A 72 -4.48 2.17 -0.52
N TYR A 73 -3.76 2.97 0.26
CA TYR A 73 -3.15 2.49 1.51
C TYR A 73 -3.65 3.19 2.78
N SER A 74 -4.32 4.33 2.69
CA SER A 74 -4.80 5.07 3.88
C SER A 74 -5.81 4.34 4.78
N PRO A 75 -6.58 3.35 4.30
CA PRO A 75 -7.39 2.52 5.20
C PRO A 75 -6.55 1.63 6.13
N ILE A 76 -5.27 1.40 5.81
CA ILE A 76 -4.42 0.42 6.51
C ILE A 76 -3.24 1.14 7.19
N TRP A 77 -2.55 2.02 6.48
CA TRP A 77 -1.23 2.54 6.86
C TRP A 77 -1.22 4.04 7.17
N LYS A 78 -0.63 4.43 8.31
CA LYS A 78 -0.43 5.84 8.72
C LYS A 78 0.48 6.64 7.79
N TRP A 79 1.29 5.95 6.99
CA TRP A 79 2.28 6.54 6.09
C TRP A 79 1.80 6.59 4.63
N ALA A 80 0.57 6.19 4.35
CA ALA A 80 -0.01 6.34 3.02
C ALA A 80 0.20 7.77 2.49
N GLY A 81 0.53 7.90 1.20
CA GLY A 81 0.74 9.16 0.50
C GLY A 81 2.02 9.93 0.89
N LYS A 82 2.84 9.44 1.84
CA LYS A 82 4.04 10.14 2.29
C LYS A 82 5.29 9.61 1.60
N ILE A 83 6.18 10.53 1.21
CA ILE A 83 7.51 10.17 0.73
C ILE A 83 8.32 9.54 1.88
N ARG A 84 8.93 8.40 1.59
CA ARG A 84 9.77 7.68 2.56
C ARG A 84 10.92 8.56 3.07
N THR A 85 11.21 8.45 4.36
CA THR A 85 12.33 9.13 5.02
C THR A 85 13.49 8.20 5.34
N ARG A 86 13.29 6.89 5.23
CA ARG A 86 14.33 5.87 5.39
C ARG A 86 14.76 5.31 4.04
N GLU A 87 16.06 5.07 3.89
CA GLU A 87 16.55 4.27 2.78
C GLU A 87 16.19 2.80 2.99
N VAL A 88 15.77 2.13 1.93
CA VAL A 88 15.54 0.69 1.91
C VAL A 88 16.26 0.09 0.71
N THR A 89 16.73 -1.14 0.87
CA THR A 89 17.32 -1.96 -0.20
C THR A 89 16.41 -3.14 -0.51
N ILE A 90 16.38 -3.53 -1.78
CA ILE A 90 15.67 -4.72 -2.24
C ILE A 90 16.72 -5.67 -2.82
N GLY A 91 16.89 -6.85 -2.22
CA GLY A 91 17.71 -7.94 -2.76
C GLY A 91 19.24 -7.74 -2.80
N VAL A 92 19.76 -6.54 -2.51
CA VAL A 92 21.21 -6.25 -2.47
C VAL A 92 21.54 -5.46 -1.21
N ALA A 93 22.31 -6.05 -0.30
CA ALA A 93 22.88 -5.32 0.84
C ALA A 93 23.94 -4.34 0.33
N ARG A 94 23.97 -3.11 0.87
CA ARG A 94 25.07 -2.18 0.56
C ARG A 94 26.36 -2.74 1.17
N SER A 95 27.39 -2.89 0.34
CA SER A 95 28.78 -3.17 0.74
C SER A 95 29.38 -2.02 1.51
#